data_AF-A0A917JDN4-F1
#
_entry.id   AF-A0A917JDN4-F1
#
_cell.length_a   1.000
_cell.length_b   1.000
_cell.length_c   1.000
_cell.angle_alpha   90.00
_cell.angle_beta   90.00
_cell.angle_gamma   90.00
#
_symmetry.space_group_name_H-M   'P 1'
#
loop_
_entity.id
_entity.type
_entity.pdbx_description
1 polymer ?
#
loop_
_entity_poly.entity_id
_entity_poly.type
_entity_poly.pdbx_seq_one_letter_code
_entity_poly.pdbx_strand_id
1 'polypeptide(L)'
;MEIIENLEQIIALKKVGEISFIRSSFYDQRFASPDKKIAIAGFVRLVLALKKEKPSNFTILKNDTSLLVTFDFNEKCLVNLAFSSWQEVTTPVLKIEIVGENGMIQYDTQADNAYAGTPYVSSVSFDAAKPLTAELEEYIASFVEKVDEAKEMEVIIG
;
A
#
# COMPACT_ATOMS: atom_id res chain seq x y z
N MET A 1 17.53 -0.80 7.34
CA MET A 1 17.12 0.11 6.25
C MET A 1 15.77 -0.39 5.78
N GLU A 2 14.72 0.40 5.97
CA GLU A 2 13.35 -0.08 5.82
C GLU A 2 12.89 -0.07 4.35
N ILE A 3 11.97 -0.95 3.98
CA ILE A 3 11.52 -1.14 2.58
C ILE A 3 10.88 0.13 2.00
N ILE A 4 10.25 0.96 2.84
CA ILE A 4 9.66 2.24 2.44
C ILE A 4 10.75 3.24 2.03
N GLU A 5 11.83 3.34 2.81
CA GLU A 5 12.97 4.21 2.47
C GLU A 5 13.63 3.76 1.15
N ASN A 6 13.68 2.45 0.91
CA ASN A 6 14.18 1.92 -0.35
C ASN A 6 13.27 2.26 -1.54
N LEU A 7 11.95 2.14 -1.41
CA LEU A 7 11.03 2.39 -2.53
C LEU A 7 11.04 3.84 -3.00
N GLU A 8 10.98 4.80 -2.07
CA GLU A 8 11.06 6.24 -2.40
C GLU A 8 12.37 6.56 -3.12
N GLN A 9 13.49 6.03 -2.62
CA GLN A 9 14.81 6.22 -3.24
C GLN A 9 14.89 5.52 -4.61
N ILE A 10 14.37 4.30 -4.75
CA ILE A 10 14.36 3.56 -6.01
C ILE A 10 13.56 4.31 -7.08
N ILE A 11 12.40 4.88 -6.73
CA ILE A 11 11.58 5.68 -7.65
C ILE A 11 12.33 6.94 -8.08
N ALA A 12 12.93 7.65 -7.11
CA ALA A 12 13.74 8.83 -7.38
C ALA A 12 14.94 8.52 -8.30
N LEU A 13 15.57 7.34 -8.12
CA LEU A 13 16.71 6.89 -8.90
C LEU A 13 16.32 6.41 -10.31
N LYS A 14 15.14 5.81 -10.46
CA LYS A 14 14.69 5.18 -11.72
C LYS A 14 13.96 6.12 -12.69
N LYS A 15 13.74 7.39 -12.32
CA LYS A 15 13.19 8.44 -13.21
C LYS A 15 11.94 7.99 -13.99
N VAL A 16 10.99 7.33 -13.34
CA VAL A 16 9.77 6.82 -13.98
C VAL A 16 8.82 7.90 -14.54
N GLY A 17 9.15 9.18 -14.36
CA GLY A 17 8.34 10.31 -14.82
C GLY A 17 7.13 10.56 -13.92
N GLU A 18 6.11 11.20 -14.47
CA GLU A 18 4.83 11.40 -13.77
C GLU A 18 4.14 10.04 -13.55
N ILE A 19 3.79 9.75 -12.30
CA ILE A 19 3.14 8.49 -11.91
C ILE A 19 1.66 8.55 -12.24
N SER A 20 1.21 7.62 -13.09
CA SER A 20 -0.18 7.50 -13.56
C SER A 20 -0.93 6.33 -12.93
N PHE A 21 -0.22 5.34 -12.37
CA PHE A 21 -0.85 4.21 -11.71
C PHE A 21 0.03 3.62 -10.61
N ILE A 22 -0.59 3.26 -9.48
CA ILE A 22 0.06 2.52 -8.40
C ILE A 22 -0.85 1.34 -8.03
N ARG A 23 -0.28 0.14 -7.99
CA ARG A 23 -0.98 -1.04 -7.45
C ARG A 23 -0.14 -1.69 -6.38
N SER A 24 -0.75 -1.92 -5.23
CA SER A 24 -0.17 -2.71 -4.16
C SER A 24 -1.08 -3.88 -3.82
N SER A 25 -0.47 -5.04 -3.55
CA SER A 25 -1.14 -6.22 -3.03
C SER A 25 -0.34 -6.75 -1.86
N PHE A 26 -1.00 -6.86 -0.71
CA PHE A 26 -0.40 -7.32 0.54
C PHE A 26 -1.24 -8.45 1.13
N TYR A 27 -0.69 -9.66 1.07
CA TYR A 27 -1.34 -10.87 1.58
C TYR A 27 -0.51 -11.43 2.74
N ASP A 28 -1.05 -11.32 3.96
CA ASP A 28 -0.34 -11.61 5.20
C ASP A 28 -1.32 -11.95 6.33
N GLN A 29 -0.92 -12.82 7.26
CA GLN A 29 -1.71 -13.16 8.45
C GLN A 29 -2.02 -11.95 9.36
N ARG A 30 -1.17 -10.92 9.36
CA ARG A 30 -1.35 -9.66 10.09
C ARG A 30 -2.62 -8.92 9.69
N PHE A 31 -3.17 -9.18 8.51
CA PHE A 31 -4.44 -8.58 8.12
C PHE A 31 -5.63 -9.11 8.95
N ALA A 32 -5.48 -10.29 9.58
CA ALA A 32 -6.40 -10.81 10.57
C ALA A 32 -6.06 -10.40 12.02
N SER A 33 -4.97 -9.64 12.24
CA SER A 33 -4.52 -9.19 13.57
C SER A 33 -4.87 -7.71 13.82
N PRO A 34 -4.74 -7.22 15.06
CA PRO A 34 -4.84 -5.78 15.36
C PRO A 34 -3.86 -4.92 14.56
N ASP A 35 -2.77 -5.50 14.04
CA ASP A 35 -1.75 -4.79 13.27
C ASP A 35 -2.22 -4.41 11.86
N LYS A 36 -3.40 -4.87 11.42
CA LYS A 36 -4.01 -4.49 10.13
C LYS A 36 -4.03 -2.97 9.94
N LYS A 37 -4.30 -2.19 11.01
CA LYS A 37 -4.38 -0.73 10.96
C LYS A 37 -3.02 -0.11 10.65
N ILE A 38 -1.95 -0.66 11.23
CA ILE A 38 -0.57 -0.22 11.00
C ILE A 38 -0.18 -0.49 9.55
N ALA A 39 -0.50 -1.68 9.03
CA ALA A 39 -0.24 -2.03 7.63
C ALA A 39 -0.98 -1.09 6.66
N ILE A 40 -2.29 -0.89 6.85
CA ILE A 40 -3.09 0.02 6.01
C ILE A 40 -2.51 1.43 6.05
N ALA A 41 -2.24 1.96 7.25
CA ALA A 41 -1.65 3.29 7.41
C ALA A 41 -0.30 3.42 6.69
N GLY A 42 0.54 2.38 6.76
CA GLY A 42 1.83 2.33 6.07
C GLY A 42 1.73 2.43 4.56
N PHE A 43 0.80 1.69 3.94
CA PHE A 43 0.58 1.77 2.49
C PHE A 43 -0.03 3.10 2.04
N VAL A 44 -0.99 3.62 2.80
CA VAL A 44 -1.57 4.94 2.50
C VAL A 44 -0.49 6.02 2.61
N ARG A 45 0.36 5.96 3.64
CA ARG A 45 1.50 6.88 3.80
C ARG A 45 2.46 6.82 2.62
N LEU A 46 2.82 5.62 2.15
CA LEU A 46 3.67 5.46 0.96
C LEU A 46 3.06 6.15 -0.26
N VAL A 47 1.76 5.96 -0.51
CA VAL A 47 1.07 6.59 -1.64
C VAL A 47 1.09 8.11 -1.52
N LEU A 48 0.76 8.64 -0.34
CA LEU A 48 0.74 10.09 -0.11
C LEU A 48 2.13 10.72 -0.12
N ALA A 49 3.19 9.98 0.25
CA ALA A 49 4.57 10.43 0.10
C ALA A 49 4.95 10.62 -1.38
N LEU A 50 4.47 9.72 -2.25
CA LEU A 50 4.73 9.76 -3.69
C LEU A 50 3.90 10.84 -4.39
N LYS A 51 2.63 10.99 -4.03
CA LYS A 51 1.71 11.95 -4.66
C LYS A 51 1.79 13.36 -4.05
N LYS A 52 2.17 13.47 -2.77
CA LYS A 52 2.28 14.72 -1.99
C LYS A 52 0.99 15.54 -1.93
N GLU A 53 -0.14 14.90 -2.12
CA GLU A 53 -1.47 15.49 -2.08
C GLU A 53 -2.47 14.44 -1.57
N LYS A 54 -3.69 14.87 -1.23
CA LYS A 54 -4.79 13.97 -0.88
C LYS A 54 -5.46 13.45 -2.16
N PRO A 55 -6.01 12.22 -2.14
CA PRO A 55 -6.85 11.79 -3.24
C PRO A 55 -8.11 12.64 -3.31
N SER A 56 -8.60 12.89 -4.53
CA SER A 56 -9.83 13.61 -4.80
C SER A 56 -11.07 12.76 -4.52
N ASN A 57 -10.94 11.44 -4.65
CA ASN A 57 -11.99 10.48 -4.36
C ASN A 57 -11.36 9.16 -3.88
N PHE A 58 -12.10 8.40 -3.08
CA PHE A 58 -11.73 7.05 -2.72
C PHE A 58 -12.91 6.08 -2.79
N THR A 59 -12.60 4.81 -2.97
CA THR A 59 -13.56 3.71 -2.81
C THR A 59 -12.99 2.67 -1.87
N ILE A 60 -13.79 2.23 -0.90
CA ILE A 60 -13.45 1.13 0.00
C ILE A 60 -14.43 0.00 -0.27
N LEU A 61 -13.91 -1.19 -0.54
CA LEU A 61 -14.67 -2.43 -0.55
C LEU A 61 -14.05 -3.38 0.48
N LYS A 62 -14.82 -3.73 1.51
CA LYS A 62 -14.35 -4.55 2.63
C LYS A 62 -15.14 -5.84 2.73
N ASN A 63 -14.43 -6.92 3.06
CA ASN A 63 -14.99 -8.22 3.39
C ASN A 63 -14.27 -8.76 4.64
N ASP A 64 -14.71 -9.89 5.20
CA ASP A 64 -14.22 -10.45 6.47
C ASP A 64 -12.71 -10.61 6.50
N THR A 65 -12.15 -11.00 5.35
CA THR A 65 -10.74 -11.39 5.20
C THR A 65 -9.98 -10.50 4.23
N SER A 66 -10.64 -9.52 3.60
CA SER A 66 -10.02 -8.74 2.52
C SER A 66 -10.49 -7.29 2.49
N LEU A 67 -9.63 -6.42 2.00
CA LEU A 67 -9.91 -5.01 1.79
C LEU A 67 -9.36 -4.59 0.44
N LEU A 68 -10.17 -3.87 -0.31
CA LEU A 68 -9.76 -3.18 -1.52
C LEU A 68 -10.00 -1.69 -1.32
N VAL A 69 -8.94 -0.89 -1.47
CA VAL A 69 -9.00 0.57 -1.47
C VAL A 69 -8.58 1.05 -2.84
N THR A 70 -9.42 1.91 -3.43
CA THR A 70 -9.07 2.65 -4.64
C THR A 70 -8.97 4.13 -4.29
N PHE A 71 -7.90 4.79 -4.72
CA PHE A 71 -7.79 6.25 -4.69
C PHE A 71 -7.73 6.81 -6.10
N ASP A 72 -8.43 7.91 -6.31
CA ASP A 72 -8.33 8.73 -7.51
C ASP A 72 -7.66 10.06 -7.14
N PHE A 73 -6.64 10.45 -7.90
CA PHE A 73 -5.94 11.72 -7.79
C PHE A 73 -6.24 12.58 -9.02
N ASN A 74 -7.46 13.13 -9.06
CA ASN A 74 -7.96 14.00 -10.12
C ASN A 74 -7.83 13.41 -11.53
N GLU A 75 -8.12 12.12 -11.71
CA GLU A 75 -7.99 11.36 -12.96
C GLU A 75 -6.58 11.29 -13.54
N LYS A 76 -5.57 11.82 -12.84
CA LYS A 76 -4.17 11.77 -13.27
C LYS A 76 -3.45 10.52 -12.79
N CYS A 77 -3.86 10.00 -11.64
CA CYS A 77 -3.27 8.80 -11.07
C CYS A 77 -4.33 7.98 -10.35
N LEU A 78 -4.46 6.73 -10.75
CA LEU A 78 -5.30 5.75 -10.06
C LEU A 78 -4.42 4.89 -9.14
N VAL A 79 -4.86 4.69 -7.91
CA VAL A 79 -4.16 3.84 -6.94
C VAL A 79 -5.07 2.71 -6.50
N ASN A 80 -4.55 1.49 -6.46
CA ASN A 80 -5.26 0.30 -6.02
C ASN A 80 -4.47 -0.41 -4.92
N LEU A 81 -5.03 -0.51 -3.72
CA LEU A 81 -4.42 -1.18 -2.58
C LEU A 81 -5.31 -2.36 -2.20
N ALA A 82 -4.80 -3.57 -2.42
CA ALA A 82 -5.47 -4.81 -2.07
C ALA A 82 -4.79 -5.45 -0.86
N PHE A 83 -5.59 -5.82 0.13
CA PHE A 83 -5.15 -6.49 1.34
C PHE A 83 -5.97 -7.75 1.52
N SER A 84 -5.34 -8.82 1.96
CA SER A 84 -6.06 -10.03 2.35
C SER A 84 -5.33 -10.76 3.46
N SER A 85 -6.10 -11.39 4.36
CA SER A 85 -5.55 -12.35 5.30
C SER A 85 -5.15 -13.61 4.54
N TRP A 86 -3.87 -13.96 4.61
CA TRP A 86 -3.34 -15.18 3.98
C TRP A 86 -2.87 -16.13 5.08
N GLN A 87 -3.40 -17.36 5.08
CA GLN A 87 -3.19 -18.32 6.18
C GLN A 87 -1.86 -19.08 6.09
N GLU A 88 -1.15 -19.02 4.96
CA GLU A 88 0.17 -19.67 4.86
C GLU A 88 1.22 -18.88 5.66
N VAL A 89 1.82 -19.57 6.64
CA VAL A 89 2.66 -18.98 7.69
C VAL A 89 4.01 -18.46 7.18
N THR A 90 4.45 -18.87 5.99
CA THR A 90 5.87 -18.81 5.61
C THR A 90 6.25 -17.68 4.66
N THR A 91 5.31 -16.99 3.99
CA THR A 91 5.70 -15.86 3.12
C THR A 91 4.58 -14.85 2.94
N PRO A 92 4.73 -13.63 3.49
CA PRO A 92 3.90 -12.50 3.09
C PRO A 92 4.12 -12.21 1.61
N VAL A 93 3.03 -12.10 0.87
CA VAL A 93 3.07 -11.71 -0.54
C VAL A 93 2.88 -10.21 -0.60
N LEU A 94 3.96 -9.50 -0.84
CA LEU A 94 3.92 -8.08 -1.16
C LEU A 94 4.30 -7.90 -2.62
N LYS A 95 3.37 -7.33 -3.37
CA LYS A 95 3.62 -6.83 -4.71
C LYS A 95 3.31 -5.35 -4.78
N ILE A 96 4.24 -4.55 -5.28
CA ILE A 96 4.03 -3.13 -5.56
C ILE A 96 4.42 -2.88 -7.02
N GLU A 97 3.52 -2.23 -7.74
CA GLU A 97 3.70 -1.81 -9.12
C GLU A 97 3.46 -0.32 -9.22
N ILE A 98 4.40 0.40 -9.81
CA ILE A 98 4.35 1.83 -10.00
C ILE A 98 4.62 2.09 -11.47
N VAL A 99 3.61 2.63 -12.14
CA VAL A 99 3.67 2.96 -13.57
C VAL A 99 3.71 4.47 -13.69
N GLY A 100 4.69 4.96 -14.44
CA GLY A 100 4.75 6.35 -14.85
C GLY A 100 5.05 6.49 -16.33
N GLU A 101 5.12 7.73 -16.78
CA GLU A 101 5.35 8.10 -18.18
C GLU A 101 6.53 7.38 -18.84
N ASN A 102 7.63 7.20 -18.09
CA ASN A 102 8.90 6.68 -18.62
C ASN A 102 9.14 5.20 -18.30
N GLY A 103 8.17 4.51 -17.72
CA GLY A 103 8.26 3.07 -17.46
C GLY A 103 7.61 2.63 -16.16
N MET A 104 8.01 1.44 -15.72
CA MET A 104 7.39 0.76 -14.59
C MET A 104 8.44 0.22 -13.61
N ILE A 105 8.15 0.33 -12.33
CA ILE A 105 8.88 -0.36 -11.26
C ILE A 105 7.94 -1.40 -10.66
N GLN A 106 8.42 -2.63 -10.57
CA GLN A 106 7.73 -3.69 -9.85
C GLN A 106 8.65 -4.21 -8.75
N TYR A 107 8.08 -4.36 -7.55
CA TYR A 107 8.64 -5.08 -6.43
C TYR A 107 7.72 -6.26 -6.11
N ASP A 108 8.28 -7.44 -5.91
CA ASP A 108 7.52 -8.67 -5.73
C ASP A 108 8.30 -9.63 -4.83
N THR A 109 7.86 -9.78 -3.58
CA THR A 109 8.54 -10.63 -2.60
C THR A 109 8.52 -12.10 -2.98
N GLN A 110 7.52 -12.58 -3.73
CA GLN A 110 7.50 -13.98 -4.16
C GLN A 110 8.51 -14.25 -5.27
N ALA A 111 8.67 -13.31 -6.21
CA ALA A 111 9.75 -13.40 -7.19
C ALA A 111 11.12 -13.44 -6.49
N ASP A 112 11.35 -12.56 -5.52
CA ASP A 112 12.61 -12.53 -4.76
C ASP A 112 12.85 -13.85 -3.99
N ASN A 113 11.80 -14.42 -3.38
CA ASN A 113 11.89 -15.70 -2.66
C ASN A 113 12.17 -16.89 -3.58
N ALA A 114 11.63 -16.89 -4.80
CA ALA A 114 11.88 -17.94 -5.78
C ALA A 114 13.35 -18.02 -6.20
N TYR A 115 14.06 -16.87 -6.24
CA TYR A 115 15.49 -16.83 -6.57
C TYR A 115 16.40 -17.08 -5.37
N ALA A 116 15.95 -16.80 -4.14
CA ALA A 116 16.79 -16.88 -2.94
C ALA A 116 16.90 -18.28 -2.32
N GLY A 117 16.07 -19.26 -2.72
CA GLY A 117 16.09 -20.64 -2.20
C GLY A 117 15.79 -20.78 -0.70
N THR A 118 15.45 -19.68 -0.03
CA THR A 118 15.13 -19.60 1.40
C THR A 118 13.85 -18.76 1.52
N PRO A 119 12.81 -19.21 2.24
CA PRO A 119 11.59 -18.42 2.41
C PRO A 119 11.92 -17.14 3.19
N TYR A 120 11.84 -16.00 2.51
CA TYR A 120 12.01 -14.71 3.14
C TYR A 120 10.69 -14.35 3.80
N VAL A 121 10.71 -14.25 5.13
CA VAL A 121 9.67 -13.53 5.87
C VAL A 121 9.82 -12.07 5.47
N SER A 122 8.82 -11.51 4.80
CA SER A 122 8.87 -10.14 4.29
C SER A 122 9.28 -9.18 5.41
N SER A 123 10.46 -8.57 5.30
CA SER A 123 11.01 -7.64 6.29
C SER A 123 10.36 -6.26 6.20
N VAL A 124 9.12 -6.18 5.70
CA VAL A 124 8.40 -4.92 5.50
C VAL A 124 7.92 -4.46 6.86
N SER A 125 8.72 -3.59 7.45
CA SER A 125 8.33 -2.67 8.52
C SER A 125 7.64 -1.47 7.88
N PHE A 126 6.50 -1.10 8.45
CA PHE A 126 5.82 0.16 8.14
C PHE A 126 6.02 1.20 9.25
N ASP A 127 6.83 0.87 10.26
CA ASP A 127 6.93 1.62 11.52
C ASP A 127 7.90 2.81 11.45
N ALA A 128 8.85 2.86 10.51
CA ALA A 128 9.78 4.00 10.38
C ALA A 128 9.66 4.77 9.05
N ALA A 129 8.50 4.75 8.42
CA ALA A 129 8.18 5.71 7.36
C ALA A 129 8.31 7.15 7.89
N LYS A 130 8.97 8.03 7.11
CA LYS A 130 9.11 9.44 7.50
C LYS A 130 7.73 10.09 7.63
N PRO A 131 7.50 10.88 8.68
CA PRO A 131 6.23 11.59 8.83
C PRO A 131 6.03 12.58 7.68
N LEU A 132 4.80 12.64 7.17
CA LEU A 132 4.36 13.59 6.16
C LEU A 132 3.99 14.94 6.82
N THR A 133 3.41 15.85 6.02
CA THR A 133 2.80 17.06 6.60
C THR A 133 1.69 16.68 7.57
N ALA A 134 1.45 17.50 8.59
CA ALA A 134 0.43 17.23 9.61
C ALA A 134 -0.96 16.96 8.99
N GLU A 135 -1.28 17.68 7.92
CA GLU A 135 -2.53 17.52 7.18
C GLU A 135 -2.68 16.13 6.53
N LEU A 136 -1.60 15.58 5.98
CA LEU A 136 -1.61 14.25 5.37
C LEU A 136 -1.62 13.14 6.43
N GLU A 137 -0.94 13.35 7.56
CA GLU A 137 -0.99 12.41 8.69
C GLU A 137 -2.38 12.35 9.32
N GLU A 138 -3.06 13.50 9.47
CA GLU A 138 -4.45 13.55 9.93
C GLU A 138 -5.39 12.84 8.95
N TYR A 139 -5.17 13.01 7.64
CA TYR A 139 -5.92 12.28 6.62
C TYR A 139 -5.72 10.77 6.74
N ILE A 140 -4.49 10.29 6.93
CA ILE A 140 -4.21 8.86 7.12
C ILE A 140 -4.98 8.33 8.32
N ALA A 141 -4.91 9.01 9.47
CA ALA A 141 -5.62 8.59 10.67
C ALA A 141 -7.13 8.53 10.45
N SER A 142 -7.72 9.58 9.87
CA SER A 142 -9.16 9.62 9.56
C SER A 142 -9.57 8.53 8.57
N PHE A 143 -8.77 8.28 7.54
CA PHE A 143 -9.05 7.26 6.54
C PHE A 143 -9.01 5.85 7.13
N VAL A 144 -8.01 5.55 7.97
CA VAL A 144 -7.89 4.24 8.63
C VAL A 144 -9.09 3.96 9.54
N GLU A 145 -9.58 4.97 10.26
CA GLU A 145 -10.79 4.82 11.07
C GLU A 145 -12.02 4.58 10.20
N LYS A 146 -12.18 5.29 9.05
CA LYS A 146 -13.26 4.99 8.09
C LYS A 146 -13.23 3.55 7.57
N VAL A 147 -12.03 3.02 7.28
CA VAL A 147 -11.86 1.62 6.88
C VAL A 147 -12.27 0.65 8.00
N ASP A 148 -11.99 1.00 9.26
CA ASP A 148 -12.35 0.16 10.39
C ASP A 148 -13.88 0.16 10.63
N GLU A 149 -14.52 1.33 10.50
CA GLU A 149 -15.97 1.52 10.62
C GLU A 149 -16.78 0.91 9.47
N ALA A 150 -16.16 0.73 8.29
CA ALA A 150 -16.81 0.12 7.13
C ALA A 150 -17.33 -1.29 7.46
N LYS A 151 -18.56 -1.58 7.04
CA LYS A 151 -19.19 -2.89 7.22
C LYS A 151 -18.74 -3.87 6.14
N GLU A 152 -18.92 -5.16 6.42
CA GLU A 152 -18.69 -6.22 5.45
C GLU A 152 -19.62 -6.05 4.23
N MET A 153 -19.07 -6.30 3.04
CA MET A 153 -19.74 -6.14 1.75
C MET A 153 -20.23 -4.72 1.45
N GLU A 154 -19.81 -3.73 2.25
CA GLU A 154 -20.11 -2.33 2.04
C GLU A 154 -19.14 -1.73 1.01
N VAL A 155 -19.69 -0.91 0.11
CA VAL A 155 -18.92 -0.05 -0.77
C VAL A 155 -19.07 1.39 -0.26
N ILE A 156 -17.98 1.98 0.22
CA ILE A 156 -17.94 3.38 0.64
C ILE A 156 -17.25 4.19 -0.45
N ILE A 157 -17.86 5.33 -0.81
CA ILE A 157 -17.31 6.32 -1.75
C ILE A 157 -17.19 7.65 -1.01
N GLY A 158 -16.11 8.41 -1.20
CA GLY A 158 -15.97 9.73 -0.58
C GLY A 158 -14.71 10.49 -0.90
#